data_AF-A0A2V1ZNZ7-F1
#
_entry.id   AF-A0A2V1ZNZ7-F1
#
_cell.length_a   1.000
_cell.length_b   1.000
_cell.length_c   1.000
_cell.angle_alpha   90.00
_cell.angle_beta   90.00
_cell.angle_gamma   90.00
#
_symmetry.space_group_name_H-M   'P 1'
#
loop_
_entity.id
_entity.type
_entity.pdbx_description
1 polymer ?
#
loop_
_entity_poly.entity_id
_entity_poly.type
_entity_poly.pdbx_seq_one_letter_code
_entity_poly.pdbx_strand_id
1 'polypeptide(L)'
;MIIILGILVALIIVVALLVPEGVDYTKAVKEIMSRYIKIHVALVFFRNPLLQLIFFYIDYRDRLDIEEKRMFKRYFITQFFSIFIFITIIFIVKHYI
;
A
#
# COMPACT_ATOMS: atom_id res chain seq x y z
N MET A 1 -23.07 -3.35 -15.50
CA MET A 1 -23.19 -3.89 -14.12
C MET A 1 -22.37 -5.15 -13.91
N ILE A 2 -22.67 -6.28 -14.57
CA ILE A 2 -21.98 -7.57 -14.35
C ILE A 2 -20.46 -7.47 -14.64
N ILE A 3 -20.06 -6.78 -15.71
CA ILE A 3 -18.64 -6.60 -16.07
C ILE A 3 -17.89 -5.79 -14.99
N ILE A 4 -18.51 -4.73 -14.46
CA ILE A 4 -17.89 -3.86 -13.44
C ILE A 4 -17.76 -4.60 -12.10
N LEU A 5 -18.77 -5.37 -11.71
CA LEU A 5 -18.68 -6.26 -10.54
C LEU A 5 -17.60 -7.33 -10.73
N GLY A 6 -17.48 -7.92 -11.93
CA GLY A 6 -16.44 -8.91 -12.24
C GLY A 6 -15.03 -8.34 -12.10
N ILE A 7 -14.80 -7.11 -12.58
CA ILE A 7 -13.51 -6.40 -12.43
C ILE A 7 -13.22 -6.13 -10.94
N LEU A 8 -14.22 -5.72 -10.17
CA LEU A 8 -14.07 -5.45 -8.74
C LEU A 8 -13.69 -6.72 -7.95
N VAL A 9 -14.36 -7.84 -8.23
CA VAL A 9 -14.06 -9.14 -7.61
C VAL A 9 -12.67 -9.61 -7.99
N ALA A 10 -12.27 -9.49 -9.26
CA ALA A 10 -10.92 -9.84 -9.70
C ALA A 10 -9.84 -9.01 -8.98
N LEU A 11 -10.06 -7.71 -8.82
CA LEU A 11 -9.17 -6.83 -8.05
C LEU A 11 -9.04 -7.26 -6.59
N ILE A 12 -10.15 -7.59 -5.93
CA ILE A 12 -10.15 -8.05 -4.53
C ILE A 12 -9.38 -9.37 -4.38
N ILE A 13 -9.59 -10.32 -5.30
CA ILE A 13 -8.89 -11.61 -5.30
C ILE A 13 -7.38 -11.41 -5.49
N VAL A 14 -6.97 -10.55 -6.43
CA VAL A 14 -5.55 -10.24 -6.65
C VAL A 14 -4.93 -9.65 -5.39
N VAL A 15 -5.61 -8.73 -4.70
CA VAL A 15 -5.13 -8.18 -3.43
C VAL A 15 -5.02 -9.25 -2.35
N ALA A 16 -6.02 -10.12 -2.22
CA ALA A 16 -6.02 -11.20 -1.23
C ALA A 16 -4.88 -12.21 -1.45
N LEU A 17 -4.57 -12.56 -2.70
CA LEU A 17 -3.46 -13.46 -3.03
C LEU A 17 -2.08 -12.85 -2.79
N LEU A 18 -1.98 -11.52 -2.85
CA LEU A 18 -0.72 -10.79 -2.65
C LEU A 18 -0.40 -10.55 -1.16
N VAL A 19 -1.42 -10.63 -0.30
CA VAL A 19 -1.29 -10.43 1.15
C VAL A 19 -1.36 -11.81 1.83
N PRO A 20 -0.22 -12.47 2.12
CA PRO A 20 -0.23 -13.70 2.92
C PRO A 20 -0.92 -13.47 4.27
N GLU A 21 -1.73 -14.46 4.66
CA GLU A 21 -2.48 -14.46 5.91
C GLU A 21 -1.53 -14.27 7.11
N GLY A 22 -1.90 -13.38 8.03
CA GLY A 22 -1.18 -13.16 9.29
C GLY A 22 -0.02 -12.16 9.26
N VAL A 23 0.31 -11.56 8.10
CA VAL A 23 1.36 -10.54 8.02
C VAL A 23 0.75 -9.13 8.02
N ASP A 24 0.90 -8.40 9.13
CA ASP A 24 0.62 -6.97 9.17
C ASP A 24 1.77 -6.20 8.50
N TYR A 25 1.68 -6.08 7.17
CA TYR A 25 2.62 -5.33 6.35
C TYR A 25 2.76 -3.87 6.77
N THR A 26 1.71 -3.27 7.35
CA THR A 26 1.77 -1.88 7.83
C THR A 26 2.72 -1.77 9.02
N LYS A 27 2.61 -2.69 9.97
CA LYS A 27 3.49 -2.73 11.14
C LYS A 27 4.93 -3.03 10.74
N ALA A 28 5.15 -4.02 9.88
CA ALA A 28 6.48 -4.39 9.40
C ALA A 28 7.18 -3.22 8.68
N VAL A 29 6.48 -2.55 7.76
CA VAL A 29 7.02 -1.36 7.07
C VAL A 29 7.34 -0.24 8.05
N LYS A 30 6.47 0.04 9.03
CA LYS A 30 6.74 1.08 10.05
C LYS A 30 7.97 0.76 10.89
N GLU A 31 8.16 -0.50 11.28
CA GLU A 31 9.34 -0.95 12.01
C GLU A 31 10.62 -0.82 11.16
N ILE A 32 10.56 -1.15 9.87
CA ILE A 32 11.70 -0.93 8.97
C ILE A 32 12.00 0.58 8.89
N MET A 33 10.99 1.42 8.65
CA MET A 33 11.17 2.87 8.52
C MET A 33 11.77 3.51 9.78
N SER A 34 11.36 3.06 10.97
CA SER A 34 11.86 3.60 12.24
C SER A 34 13.33 3.27 12.50
N ARG A 35 13.86 2.19 11.90
CA ARG A 35 15.31 1.89 11.95
C ARG A 35 16.17 2.90 11.19
N TYR A 36 15.63 3.51 10.13
CA TYR A 36 16.40 4.37 9.23
C TYR A 36 16.12 5.87 9.40
N ILE A 37 14.91 6.27 9.86
CA ILE A 37 14.55 7.68 10.10
C ILE A 37 14.54 7.99 11.60
N LYS A 38 15.45 8.88 12.04
CA LYS A 38 15.43 9.44 13.40
C LYS A 38 14.27 10.46 13.54
N ILE A 39 13.18 10.01 14.14
CA ILE A 39 12.08 10.68 14.91
C ILE A 39 11.62 12.11 14.52
N HIS A 40 12.47 13.08 14.18
CA HIS A 40 12.07 14.47 13.87
C HIS A 40 11.60 14.69 12.42
N VAL A 41 12.10 13.93 11.44
CA VAL A 41 11.65 14.03 10.05
C VAL A 41 10.31 13.31 9.83
N ALA A 42 9.96 12.35 10.70
CA ALA A 42 8.76 11.54 10.60
C ALA A 42 7.44 12.35 10.69
N LEU A 43 7.44 13.49 11.42
CA LEU A 43 6.25 14.31 11.69
C LEU A 43 5.60 14.95 10.45
N VAL A 44 6.39 15.31 9.45
CA VAL A 44 5.87 15.93 8.21
C VAL A 44 5.32 14.85 7.26
N PHE A 45 5.85 13.62 7.33
CA PHE A 45 5.42 12.49 6.49
C PHE A 45 4.17 11.75 7.01
N PHE A 46 3.76 11.96 8.27
CA PHE A 46 2.62 11.23 8.88
C PHE A 46 1.23 11.60 8.33
N ARG A 47 1.09 12.56 7.40
CA ARG A 47 -0.22 12.90 6.82
C ARG A 47 -0.63 12.02 5.63
N ASN A 48 0.30 11.35 4.95
CA ASN A 48 -0.03 10.49 3.80
C ASN A 48 0.90 9.26 3.75
N PRO A 49 0.40 8.07 4.12
CA PRO A 49 1.21 6.86 4.21
C PRO A 49 1.79 6.42 2.85
N LEU A 50 1.14 6.76 1.73
CA LEU A 50 1.61 6.41 0.40
C LEU A 50 2.79 7.29 -0.03
N LEU A 51 2.68 8.60 0.20
CA LEU A 51 3.79 9.54 -0.05
C LEU A 51 4.99 9.22 0.86
N GLN A 52 4.73 8.94 2.13
CA GLN A 52 5.74 8.51 3.10
C GLN A 52 6.50 7.28 2.59
N LEU A 53 5.79 6.28 2.06
CA LEU A 53 6.40 5.07 1.51
C LEU A 53 7.29 5.37 0.30
N ILE A 54 6.81 6.22 -0.61
CA ILE A 54 7.52 6.59 -1.84
C ILE A 54 8.82 7.33 -1.50
N PHE A 55 8.74 8.39 -0.68
CA PHE A 55 9.91 9.17 -0.31
C PHE A 55 10.93 8.34 0.47
N PHE A 56 10.45 7.54 1.43
CA PHE A 56 11.33 6.63 2.15
C PHE A 56 12.03 5.64 1.22
N TYR A 57 11.28 5.02 0.30
CA TYR A 57 11.87 4.07 -0.62
C TYR A 57 12.90 4.73 -1.55
N ILE A 58 12.64 5.95 -2.02
CA ILE A 58 13.60 6.70 -2.85
C ILE A 58 14.89 7.00 -2.06
N ASP A 59 14.77 7.49 -0.83
CA ASP A 59 15.92 7.94 -0.03
C ASP A 59 16.74 6.78 0.55
N TYR A 60 16.11 5.63 0.81
CA TYR A 60 16.72 4.52 1.54
C TYR A 60 16.80 3.20 0.77
N ARG A 61 16.32 3.10 -0.49
CA ARG A 61 16.31 1.83 -1.26
C ARG A 61 17.65 1.11 -1.29
N ASP A 62 18.76 1.83 -1.40
CA ASP A 62 20.06 1.21 -1.57
C ASP A 62 20.59 0.64 -0.23
N ARG A 63 19.98 1.03 0.89
CA ARG A 63 20.28 0.54 2.25
C ARG A 63 19.37 -0.60 2.68
N LEU A 64 18.24 -0.81 2.00
CA LEU A 64 17.31 -1.89 2.31
C LEU A 64 17.85 -3.24 1.82
N ASP A 65 17.71 -4.26 2.66
CA ASP A 65 17.99 -5.64 2.27
C ASP A 65 16.93 -6.17 1.29
N ILE A 66 17.16 -7.37 0.75
CA ILE A 66 16.30 -7.98 -0.27
C ILE A 66 14.88 -8.27 0.29
N GLU A 67 14.78 -8.64 1.56
CA GLU A 67 13.52 -8.99 2.20
C GLU A 67 12.70 -7.74 2.53
N GLU A 68 13.34 -6.72 3.10
CA GLU A 68 12.79 -5.38 3.33
C GLU A 68 12.25 -4.79 2.03
N LYS A 69 13.04 -4.83 0.94
CA LYS A 69 12.59 -4.39 -0.39
C LYS A 69 11.33 -5.12 -0.86
N ARG A 70 11.25 -6.43 -0.63
CA ARG A 70 10.08 -7.24 -0.99
C ARG A 70 8.86 -6.85 -0.17
N MET A 71 9.03 -6.62 1.14
CA MET A 71 7.95 -6.17 2.03
C MET A 71 7.44 -4.79 1.62
N PHE A 72 8.33 -3.84 1.35
CA PHE A 72 7.97 -2.50 0.85
C PHE A 72 7.20 -2.58 -0.46
N LYS A 73 7.69 -3.37 -1.42
CA LYS A 73 7.03 -3.55 -2.71
C LYS A 73 5.62 -4.13 -2.56
N ARG A 74 5.45 -5.16 -1.71
CA ARG A 74 4.13 -5.75 -1.44
C ARG A 74 3.19 -4.72 -0.80
N TYR A 75 3.64 -4.03 0.23
CA TYR A 75 2.84 -3.00 0.89
C TYR A 75 2.42 -1.88 -0.06
N PHE A 76 3.34 -1.40 -0.91
CA PHE A 76 3.03 -0.40 -1.95
C PHE A 76 1.94 -0.89 -2.89
N ILE A 77 2.08 -2.11 -3.43
CA ILE A 77 1.12 -2.71 -4.35
C ILE A 77 -0.25 -2.84 -3.67
N THR A 78 -0.31 -3.32 -2.43
CA THR A 78 -1.55 -3.42 -1.66
C THR A 78 -2.23 -2.06 -1.51
N GLN A 79 -1.50 -1.03 -1.08
CA GLN A 79 -2.07 0.32 -0.90
C GLN A 79 -2.55 0.93 -2.23
N PHE A 80 -1.79 0.74 -3.31
CA PHE A 80 -2.17 1.20 -4.65
C PHE A 80 -3.49 0.56 -5.12
N PHE A 81 -3.62 -0.77 -4.99
CA PHE A 81 -4.85 -1.46 -5.34
C PHE A 81 -6.03 -1.08 -4.43
N SER A 82 -5.81 -0.84 -3.15
CA SER A 82 -6.87 -0.34 -2.24
C SER A 82 -7.43 1.00 -2.71
N ILE A 83 -6.58 1.93 -3.16
CA ILE A 83 -7.03 3.22 -3.74
C ILE A 83 -7.83 2.98 -5.03
N PHE A 84 -7.35 2.09 -5.90
CA PHE A 84 -8.03 1.77 -7.15
C PHE A 84 -9.42 1.17 -6.93
N ILE A 85 -9.54 0.25 -5.96
CA ILE A 85 -10.83 -0.32 -5.52
C ILE A 85 -11.74 0.79 -4.99
N PHE A 86 -11.23 1.68 -4.14
CA PHE A 86 -12.01 2.78 -3.57
C PHE A 86 -12.56 3.73 -4.65
N ILE A 87 -11.72 4.15 -5.61
CA ILE A 87 -12.15 4.98 -6.75
C ILE A 87 -13.20 4.25 -7.60
N THR A 88 -12.99 2.96 -7.85
CA THR A 88 -13.95 2.14 -8.60
C THR A 88 -15.31 2.09 -7.90
N ILE A 89 -15.32 1.91 -6.58
CA ILE A 89 -16.55 1.94 -5.76
C ILE A 89 -17.22 3.31 -5.86
N ILE A 90 -16.49 4.42 -5.74
CA ILE A 90 -17.06 5.77 -5.89
C ILE A 90 -17.71 5.93 -7.27
N PHE A 91 -17.04 5.48 -8.34
CA PHE A 91 -17.56 5.59 -9.69
C PHE A 91 -18.86 4.80 -9.86
N ILE A 92 -18.92 3.58 -9.32
CA ILE A 92 -20.14 2.77 -9.27
C ILE A 92 -21.23 3.53 -8.51
N VAL A 93 -20.98 3.92 -7.26
CA VAL A 93 -21.97 4.58 -6.41
C VAL A 93 -22.51 5.85 -7.07
N LYS A 94 -21.65 6.68 -7.65
CA LYS A 94 -22.05 7.92 -8.35
C LYS A 94 -22.86 7.68 -9.63
N HIS A 95 -22.65 6.56 -10.32
CA HIS A 95 -23.32 6.27 -11.59
C HIS A 95 -24.65 5.52 -11.41
N TYR A 96 -24.86 4.89 -10.25
CA TYR A 96 -26.00 4.03 -9.98
C TYR A 96 -26.91 4.52 -8.84
N ILE A 97 -26.61 5.66 -8.22
CA ILE A 97 -27.47 6.43 -7.29
C ILE A 97 -27.72 7.80 -7.92
#